data_AF-A0A9K3PFV8-F1
#
_entry.id   AF-A0A9K3PFV8-F1
#
_cell.length_a   1.000
_cell.length_b   1.000
_cell.length_c   1.000
_cell.angle_alpha   90.00
_cell.angle_beta   90.00
_cell.angle_gamma   90.00
#
_symmetry.space_group_name_H-M   'P 1'
#
loop_
_entity.id
_entity.type
_entity.pdbx_description
1 polymer ?
#
loop_
_entity_poly.entity_id
_entity_poly.type
_entity_poly.pdbx_seq_one_letter_code
_entity_poly.pdbx_strand_id
1 'polypeptide(L)'
;MVGFVDDLANCNNDFTNSFQEVETLLHKAQQDAQLWNDLLDSSGGALEVRKCMFHLAHYQFTPRGAPVLQSFAPDRLSVQVQESGPHGTTVPIKYLRPTTSRKTLGCYKSPAGGYKQSLKAITENAIAKATLVAKSALDPKCAMRYCTSVFLPSVTYPFLHAPSLRNNSGNCTTKLPDYSSTDWVIHKKNQSSSIWSTLPPRSELPPPIRRARLPPSGTYPQAPQDPFGR
;
A
#
# COMPACT_ATOMS: atom_id res chain seq x y z
N MET A 1 1.37 -7.59 4.51
CA MET A 1 0.59 -6.39 4.14
C MET A 1 1.30 -5.12 4.60
N VAL A 2 1.37 -4.10 3.76
CA VAL A 2 1.85 -2.75 4.10
C VAL A 2 0.88 -1.74 3.47
N GLY A 3 0.46 -0.70 4.19
CA GLY A 3 -0.41 0.32 3.61
C GLY A 3 -0.36 1.66 4.30
N PHE A 4 -0.90 2.66 3.63
CA PHE A 4 -1.06 4.02 4.12
C PHE A 4 -2.45 4.53 3.72
N VAL A 5 -3.31 4.77 4.71
CA VAL A 5 -4.70 5.19 4.51
C VAL A 5 -5.44 4.19 3.59
N ASP A 6 -5.88 4.63 2.41
CA ASP A 6 -6.62 3.86 1.42
C ASP A 6 -5.70 3.04 0.49
N ASP A 7 -4.41 3.35 0.45
CA ASP A 7 -3.43 2.68 -0.41
C ASP A 7 -2.80 1.49 0.35
N LEU A 8 -3.30 0.28 0.06
CA LEU A 8 -2.82 -0.97 0.66
C LEU A 8 -2.06 -1.81 -0.37
N ALA A 9 -1.02 -2.51 0.09
CA ALA A 9 -0.24 -3.49 -0.65
C ALA A 9 -0.31 -4.84 0.06
N ASN A 10 -0.73 -5.88 -0.65
CA ASN A 10 -0.63 -7.25 -0.18
C ASN A 10 0.24 -8.10 -1.09
N CYS A 11 0.92 -9.09 -0.51
CA CYS A 11 1.80 -10.02 -1.21
C CYS A 11 1.59 -11.43 -0.66
N ASN A 12 1.39 -12.42 -1.52
CA ASN A 12 1.25 -13.80 -1.08
C ASN A 12 2.25 -14.70 -1.76
N ASN A 13 3.14 -15.29 -0.97
CA ASN A 13 4.08 -16.28 -1.44
C ASN A 13 3.99 -17.48 -0.52
N ASP A 14 4.34 -18.65 -1.04
CA ASP A 14 4.40 -19.88 -0.27
C ASP A 14 5.85 -20.26 -0.01
N PHE A 15 6.43 -19.74 1.07
CA PHE A 15 7.84 -19.99 1.41
C PHE A 15 8.13 -21.45 1.77
N THR A 16 7.09 -22.25 2.01
CA THR A 16 7.23 -23.68 2.32
C THR A 16 7.26 -24.55 1.07
N ASN A 17 6.79 -24.02 -0.06
CA ASN A 17 6.78 -24.73 -1.33
C ASN A 17 7.94 -24.27 -2.23
N SER A 18 8.80 -25.21 -2.58
CA SER A 18 9.96 -24.98 -3.47
C SER A 18 9.56 -24.72 -4.93
N PHE A 19 8.35 -25.07 -5.33
CA PHE A 19 7.83 -24.82 -6.68
C PHE A 19 6.45 -24.16 -6.61
N GLN A 20 6.42 -22.85 -6.89
CA GLN A 20 5.18 -22.10 -6.95
C GLN A 20 4.71 -21.96 -8.39
N GLU A 21 3.62 -22.66 -8.71
CA GLU A 21 2.95 -22.52 -9.99
C GLU A 21 2.23 -21.16 -10.09
N VAL A 22 2.32 -20.55 -11.27
CA VAL A 22 1.72 -19.23 -11.54
C VAL A 22 0.20 -19.25 -11.30
N GLU A 23 -0.52 -20.30 -11.72
CA GLU A 23 -1.96 -20.39 -11.56
C GLU A 23 -2.40 -20.43 -10.09
N THR A 24 -1.67 -21.19 -9.27
CA THR A 24 -1.89 -21.24 -7.82
C THR A 24 -1.72 -19.87 -7.18
N LEU A 25 -0.70 -19.11 -7.61
CA LEU A 25 -0.47 -17.76 -7.10
C LEU A 25 -1.55 -16.78 -7.53
N LEU A 26 -1.98 -16.85 -8.80
CA LEU A 26 -3.10 -16.04 -9.29
C LEU A 26 -4.39 -16.35 -8.54
N HIS A 27 -4.66 -17.63 -8.25
CA HIS A 27 -5.83 -18.03 -7.48
C HIS A 27 -5.78 -17.50 -6.03
N LYS A 28 -4.64 -17.60 -5.35
CA LYS A 28 -4.45 -16.99 -4.02
C LYS A 28 -4.64 -15.47 -4.07
N ALA A 29 -4.10 -14.82 -5.10
CA ALA A 29 -4.28 -13.39 -5.37
C ALA A 29 -5.74 -13.01 -5.55
N GLN A 30 -6.48 -13.84 -6.28
CA GLN A 30 -7.89 -13.69 -6.54
C GLN A 30 -8.71 -13.81 -5.25
N GLN A 31 -8.49 -14.86 -4.47
CA GLN A 31 -9.18 -15.07 -3.20
C GLN A 31 -8.94 -13.91 -2.24
N ASP A 32 -7.70 -13.43 -2.15
CA ASP A 32 -7.39 -12.24 -1.41
C ASP A 32 -8.12 -11.01 -1.92
N ALA A 33 -8.12 -10.77 -3.23
CA ALA A 33 -8.81 -9.63 -3.81
C ALA A 33 -10.30 -9.63 -3.47
N GLN A 34 -10.95 -10.80 -3.57
CA GLN A 34 -12.34 -10.98 -3.17
C GLN A 34 -12.56 -10.78 -1.67
N LEU A 35 -11.75 -11.40 -0.82
CA LEU A 35 -11.85 -11.25 0.63
C LEU A 35 -11.81 -9.77 1.05
N TRP A 36 -10.92 -8.98 0.44
CA TRP A 36 -10.84 -7.56 0.73
C TRP A 36 -12.02 -6.75 0.18
N ASN A 37 -12.59 -7.16 -0.95
CA ASN A 37 -13.83 -6.57 -1.44
C ASN A 37 -14.95 -6.78 -0.41
N ASP A 38 -15.13 -8.02 0.05
CA ASP A 38 -16.21 -8.40 0.97
C ASP A 38 -16.02 -7.74 2.36
N LEU A 39 -14.77 -7.67 2.84
CA LEU A 39 -14.44 -6.96 4.09
C LEU A 39 -14.71 -5.46 4.00
N LEU A 40 -14.38 -4.82 2.88
CA LEU A 40 -14.65 -3.39 2.70
C LEU A 40 -16.15 -3.15 2.62
N ASP A 41 -16.88 -3.95 1.84
CA ASP A 41 -18.33 -3.88 1.70
C ASP A 41 -19.05 -4.03 3.05
N SER A 42 -18.69 -5.05 3.84
CA SER A 42 -19.26 -5.27 5.17
C SER A 42 -18.96 -4.13 6.16
N SER A 43 -17.86 -3.38 5.96
CA SER A 43 -17.53 -2.18 6.74
C SER A 43 -18.21 -0.90 6.24
N GLY A 44 -18.96 -0.95 5.14
CA GLY A 44 -19.58 0.21 4.48
C GLY A 44 -18.64 0.98 3.54
N GLY A 45 -17.47 0.42 3.21
CA GLY A 45 -16.54 0.93 2.20
C GLY A 45 -16.72 0.22 0.85
N ALA A 46 -15.96 0.65 -0.16
CA ALA A 46 -15.99 0.03 -1.48
C ALA A 46 -14.59 -0.05 -2.10
N LEU A 47 -14.24 -1.23 -2.60
CA LEU A 47 -12.98 -1.44 -3.30
C LEU A 47 -13.04 -0.81 -4.70
N GLU A 48 -12.10 0.08 -5.01
CA GLU A 48 -12.02 0.66 -6.36
C GLU A 48 -11.22 -0.24 -7.29
N VAL A 49 -11.83 -1.34 -7.74
CA VAL A 49 -11.16 -2.41 -8.51
C VAL A 49 -10.42 -1.86 -9.75
N ARG A 50 -10.96 -0.83 -10.39
CA ARG A 50 -10.34 -0.18 -11.57
C ARG A 50 -9.02 0.53 -11.28
N LYS A 51 -8.78 0.95 -10.03
CA LYS A 51 -7.49 1.53 -9.59
C LYS A 51 -6.56 0.50 -8.99
N CYS A 52 -7.06 -0.70 -8.67
CA CYS A 52 -6.24 -1.81 -8.22
C CYS A 52 -5.35 -2.31 -9.36
N MET A 53 -4.11 -2.68 -9.00
CA MET A 53 -3.11 -3.18 -9.94
C MET A 53 -2.34 -4.30 -9.28
N PHE A 54 -1.89 -5.26 -10.07
CA PHE A 54 -1.03 -6.34 -9.57
C PHE A 54 0.21 -6.55 -10.42
N HIS A 55 1.28 -6.98 -9.75
CA HIS A 55 2.48 -7.49 -10.38
C HIS A 55 2.67 -8.96 -10.00
N LEU A 56 3.21 -9.74 -10.93
CA LEU A 56 3.65 -11.12 -10.69
C LEU A 56 5.16 -11.18 -10.91
N ALA A 57 5.97 -11.34 -9.86
CA ALA A 57 7.40 -11.54 -9.99
C ALA A 57 7.75 -13.02 -9.90
N HIS A 58 7.76 -13.71 -11.05
CA HIS A 58 8.11 -15.12 -11.14
C HIS A 58 9.51 -15.30 -11.70
N TYR A 59 10.38 -15.98 -10.95
CA TYR A 59 11.78 -16.17 -11.31
C TYR A 59 12.01 -17.58 -11.82
N GLN A 60 12.68 -17.68 -12.95
CA GLN A 60 13.29 -18.92 -13.41
C GLN A 60 14.80 -18.85 -13.24
N PHE A 61 15.43 -19.99 -13.00
CA PHE A 61 16.87 -20.07 -12.83
C PHE A 61 17.48 -20.67 -14.08
N THR A 62 18.53 -20.02 -14.59
CA THR A 62 19.35 -20.59 -15.66
C THR A 62 20.05 -21.88 -15.18
N PRO A 63 20.56 -22.73 -16.08
CA PRO A 63 21.35 -23.91 -15.68
C PRO A 63 22.58 -23.58 -14.81
N ARG A 64 23.04 -22.32 -14.83
CA ARG A 64 24.14 -21.80 -13.99
C ARG A 64 23.65 -21.21 -12.66
N GLY A 65 22.35 -21.28 -12.36
CA GLY A 65 21.75 -20.76 -11.12
C GLY A 65 21.47 -19.25 -11.11
N ALA A 66 21.67 -18.53 -12.23
CA ALA A 66 21.32 -17.11 -12.27
C ALA A 66 19.78 -16.91 -12.35
N PRO A 67 19.17 -16.07 -11.50
CA PRO A 67 17.74 -15.79 -11.53
C PRO A 67 17.37 -14.87 -12.70
N VAL A 68 16.30 -15.22 -13.41
CA VAL A 68 15.73 -14.48 -14.54
C VAL A 68 14.26 -14.23 -14.23
N LEU A 69 13.91 -12.95 -14.12
CA LEU A 69 12.54 -12.53 -13.88
C LEU A 69 11.73 -12.69 -15.17
N GLN A 70 10.69 -13.51 -15.11
CA GLN A 70 9.79 -13.74 -16.22
C GLN A 70 8.83 -12.57 -16.40
N SER A 71 8.46 -12.32 -17.66
CA SER A 71 7.38 -11.40 -18.01
C SER A 71 6.37 -12.14 -18.84
N PHE A 72 5.11 -12.12 -18.38
CA PHE A 72 3.99 -12.69 -19.11
C PHE A 72 3.28 -11.61 -19.94
N ALA A 73 2.62 -12.04 -21.01
CA ALA A 73 1.75 -11.19 -21.79
C ALA A 73 0.46 -10.88 -20.98
N PRO A 74 -0.11 -9.67 -21.10
CA PRO A 74 -1.22 -9.24 -20.23
C PRO A 74 -2.54 -10.01 -20.42
N ASP A 75 -2.74 -10.61 -21.59
CA ASP A 75 -3.86 -11.46 -21.94
C ASP A 75 -3.82 -12.83 -21.23
N ARG A 76 -2.63 -13.31 -20.86
CA ARG A 76 -2.45 -14.63 -20.24
C ARG A 76 -2.76 -14.64 -18.74
N LEU A 77 -2.71 -13.50 -18.06
CA LEU A 77 -2.90 -13.41 -16.62
C LEU A 77 -4.20 -12.68 -16.30
N SER A 78 -5.09 -13.31 -15.55
CA SER A 78 -6.34 -12.68 -15.11
C SER A 78 -6.56 -12.86 -13.62
N VAL A 79 -6.90 -11.76 -12.96
CA VAL A 79 -7.40 -11.69 -11.59
C VAL A 79 -8.65 -10.81 -11.68
N GLN A 80 -9.79 -11.29 -11.24
CA GLN A 80 -11.13 -10.71 -11.43
C GLN A 80 -11.93 -10.68 -10.12
N VAL A 81 -12.32 -9.52 -9.62
CA VAL A 81 -13.12 -9.40 -8.38
C VAL A 81 -14.60 -9.29 -8.72
N GLN A 82 -15.46 -9.96 -7.96
CA GLN A 82 -16.90 -9.76 -8.01
C GLN A 82 -17.28 -8.61 -7.08
N GLU A 83 -17.84 -7.54 -7.63
CA GLU A 83 -18.30 -6.39 -6.84
C GLU A 83 -19.63 -6.72 -6.14
N SER A 84 -19.77 -6.27 -4.89
CA SER A 84 -20.98 -6.38 -4.07
C SER A 84 -22.05 -5.40 -4.56
N GLY A 85 -22.67 -5.69 -5.70
CA GLY A 85 -23.76 -4.89 -6.26
C GLY A 85 -24.91 -5.78 -6.75
N PRO A 86 -26.11 -5.22 -6.99
CA PRO A 86 -27.29 -5.98 -7.40
C PRO A 86 -27.13 -6.76 -8.71
N HIS A 87 -26.10 -6.45 -9.50
CA HIS A 87 -25.78 -7.11 -10.77
C HIS A 87 -24.48 -7.91 -10.77
N GLY A 88 -23.86 -8.15 -9.60
CA GLY A 88 -22.70 -9.06 -9.44
C GLY A 88 -21.65 -8.92 -10.53
N THR A 89 -21.21 -7.69 -10.81
CA THR A 89 -20.32 -7.43 -11.95
C THR A 89 -18.91 -7.90 -11.61
N THR A 90 -18.39 -8.79 -12.45
CA THR A 90 -17.01 -9.26 -12.35
C THR A 90 -16.09 -8.27 -13.06
N VAL A 91 -15.14 -7.67 -12.34
CA VAL A 91 -14.22 -6.67 -12.85
C VAL A 91 -12.77 -7.19 -12.80
N PRO A 92 -12.03 -7.19 -13.93
CA PRO A 92 -10.63 -7.60 -13.94
C PRO A 92 -9.73 -6.53 -13.30
N ILE A 93 -8.81 -6.97 -12.44
CA ILE A 93 -7.71 -6.16 -11.91
C ILE A 93 -6.64 -6.02 -12.98
N LYS A 94 -6.10 -4.80 -13.14
CA LYS A 94 -5.07 -4.52 -14.13
C LYS A 94 -3.74 -5.19 -13.78
N TYR A 95 -3.27 -6.07 -14.66
CA TYR A 95 -1.91 -6.60 -14.61
C TYR A 95 -0.90 -5.55 -15.07
N LEU A 96 0.21 -5.41 -14.33
CA LEU A 96 1.38 -4.66 -14.72
C LEU A 96 2.59 -5.60 -14.85
N ARG A 97 3.27 -5.51 -16.00
CA ARG A 97 4.52 -6.25 -16.23
C ARG A 97 5.56 -5.91 -15.15
N PRO A 98 6.45 -6.84 -14.76
CA PRO A 98 7.43 -6.59 -13.71
C PRO A 98 8.44 -5.47 -14.02
N THR A 99 8.61 -5.14 -15.30
CA THR A 99 9.45 -4.04 -15.77
C THR A 99 8.74 -2.69 -15.75
N THR A 100 7.41 -2.68 -15.74
CA THR A 100 6.60 -1.46 -15.71
C THR A 100 6.57 -0.94 -14.28
N SER A 101 6.85 0.35 -14.09
CA SER A 101 6.80 0.93 -12.75
C SER A 101 5.39 1.40 -12.40
N ARG A 102 5.06 1.27 -11.12
CA ARG A 102 3.82 1.75 -10.51
C ARG A 102 4.15 2.93 -9.59
N LYS A 103 3.24 3.89 -9.51
CA LYS A 103 3.36 5.03 -8.59
C LYS A 103 2.61 4.73 -7.29
N THR A 104 3.26 4.90 -6.15
CA THR A 104 2.64 4.78 -4.82
C THR A 104 3.22 5.82 -3.89
N LEU A 105 2.36 6.63 -3.28
CA LEU A 105 2.74 7.77 -2.43
C LEU A 105 3.76 8.71 -3.10
N GLY A 106 3.71 8.86 -4.43
CA GLY A 106 4.68 9.68 -5.17
C GLY A 106 5.98 8.97 -5.58
N CYS A 107 6.23 7.74 -5.10
CA CYS A 107 7.40 6.94 -5.48
C CYS A 107 7.07 5.98 -6.62
N TYR A 108 7.97 5.87 -7.60
CA TYR A 108 7.84 4.91 -8.70
C TYR A 108 8.68 3.67 -8.43
N LYS A 109 8.07 2.47 -8.45
CA LYS A 109 8.75 1.19 -8.20
C LYS A 109 8.30 0.11 -9.18
N SER A 110 9.19 -0.81 -9.52
CA SER A 110 8.86 -2.02 -10.28
C SER A 110 9.57 -3.24 -9.68
N PRO A 111 8.98 -4.45 -9.75
CA PRO A 111 9.63 -5.66 -9.24
C PRO A 111 10.98 -5.96 -9.90
N ALA A 112 11.15 -5.58 -11.17
CA ALA A 112 12.43 -5.73 -11.87
C ALA A 112 13.54 -4.78 -11.39
N GLY A 113 13.27 -3.89 -10.42
CA GLY A 113 14.24 -2.94 -9.89
C GLY A 113 14.54 -1.75 -10.81
N GLY A 114 13.70 -1.51 -11.82
CA GLY A 114 13.91 -0.42 -12.77
C GLY A 114 13.58 0.96 -12.16
N TYR A 115 14.57 1.86 -12.12
CA TYR A 115 14.41 3.21 -11.55
C TYR A 115 14.26 4.33 -12.58
N LYS A 116 14.21 4.02 -13.88
CA LYS A 116 14.15 5.03 -14.97
C LYS A 116 12.98 6.00 -14.81
N GLN A 117 11.78 5.50 -14.51
CA GLN A 117 10.59 6.34 -14.31
C GLN A 117 10.69 7.17 -13.03
N SER A 118 11.27 6.62 -11.96
CA SER A 118 11.52 7.35 -10.71
C SER A 118 12.49 8.50 -10.93
N LEU A 119 13.64 8.24 -11.59
CA LEU A 119 14.61 9.27 -11.94
C LEU A 119 13.99 10.36 -12.80
N LYS A 120 13.21 10.00 -13.82
CA LYS A 120 12.52 10.99 -14.65
C LYS A 120 11.64 11.91 -13.81
N ALA A 121 10.81 11.36 -12.93
CA ALA A 121 9.92 12.14 -12.07
C ALA A 121 10.68 13.03 -11.07
N ILE A 122 11.76 12.53 -10.47
CA ILE A 122 12.61 13.30 -9.55
C ILE A 122 13.29 14.45 -10.30
N THR A 123 13.85 14.18 -11.48
CA THR A 123 14.52 15.19 -12.31
C THR A 123 13.55 16.28 -12.76
N GLU A 124 12.34 15.92 -13.21
CA GLU A 124 11.29 16.89 -13.58
C GLU A 124 10.91 17.78 -12.40
N ASN A 125 10.69 17.19 -11.21
CA ASN A 125 10.41 17.93 -9.98
C ASN A 125 11.57 18.86 -9.59
N ALA A 126 12.81 18.36 -9.69
CA ALA A 126 14.00 19.13 -9.34
C ALA A 126 14.18 20.34 -10.28
N ILE A 127 14.03 20.15 -11.59
CA ILE A 127 14.12 21.23 -12.59
C ILE A 127 13.02 22.26 -12.38
N ALA A 128 11.77 21.82 -12.13
CA ALA A 128 10.66 22.72 -11.88
C ALA A 128 10.93 23.62 -10.66
N LYS A 129 11.39 23.03 -9.55
CA LYS A 129 11.72 23.75 -8.32
C LYS A 129 12.94 24.66 -8.47
N ALA A 130 13.98 24.23 -9.18
CA ALA A 130 15.15 25.05 -9.46
C ALA A 130 14.80 26.27 -10.33
N THR A 131 13.96 26.06 -11.35
CA THR A 131 13.47 27.13 -12.22
C THR A 131 12.63 28.15 -11.45
N LEU A 132 11.81 27.70 -10.50
CA LEU A 132 11.02 28.57 -9.62
C LEU A 132 11.92 29.48 -8.79
N VAL A 133 12.98 28.93 -8.16
CA VAL A 133 13.93 29.71 -7.37
C VAL A 133 14.70 30.69 -8.26
N ALA A 134 15.20 30.23 -9.41
CA ALA A 134 15.98 31.07 -10.32
C ALA A 134 15.18 32.26 -10.87
N LYS A 135 13.87 32.12 -11.02
CA LYS A 135 12.97 33.19 -11.49
C LYS A 135 12.44 34.08 -10.37
N SER A 136 12.68 33.72 -9.11
CA SER A 136 12.18 34.46 -7.95
C SER A 136 13.19 35.51 -7.47
N ALA A 137 12.70 36.64 -6.94
CA ALA A 137 13.52 37.66 -6.30
C ALA A 137 13.80 37.33 -4.82
N LEU A 138 14.19 36.08 -4.52
CA LEU A 138 14.46 35.64 -3.15
C LEU A 138 15.85 36.12 -2.68
N ASP A 139 15.89 36.64 -1.45
CA ASP A 139 17.15 36.86 -0.73
C ASP A 139 17.92 35.53 -0.57
N PRO A 140 19.27 35.54 -0.60
CA PRO A 140 20.07 34.32 -0.43
C PRO A 140 19.70 33.49 0.81
N LYS A 141 19.34 34.11 1.94
CA LYS A 141 18.90 33.37 3.14
C LYS A 141 17.57 32.67 2.91
N CYS A 142 16.64 33.31 2.20
CA CYS A 142 15.35 32.72 1.83
C CYS A 142 15.53 31.59 0.82
N ALA A 143 16.42 31.75 -0.17
CA ALA A 143 16.77 30.69 -1.12
C ALA A 143 17.36 29.47 -0.40
N MET A 144 18.28 29.66 0.54
CA MET A 144 18.85 28.57 1.34
C MET A 144 17.80 27.87 2.22
N ARG A 145 16.87 28.62 2.83
CA ARG A 145 15.74 28.05 3.56
C ARG A 145 14.84 27.21 2.65
N TYR A 146 14.54 27.68 1.45
CA TYR A 146 13.76 26.91 0.47
C TYR A 146 14.48 25.64 0.06
N CYS A 147 15.79 25.73 -0.24
CA CYS A 147 16.61 24.58 -0.61
C CYS A 147 16.55 23.48 0.46
N THR A 148 16.67 23.86 1.74
CA THR A 148 16.72 22.91 2.86
C THR A 148 15.36 22.39 3.30
N SER A 149 14.34 23.24 3.36
CA SER A 149 13.01 22.87 3.89
C SER A 149 12.04 22.32 2.85
N VAL A 150 12.22 22.64 1.56
CA VAL A 150 11.24 22.29 0.51
C VAL A 150 11.88 21.47 -0.61
N PHE A 151 12.99 21.96 -1.19
CA PHE A 151 13.61 21.28 -2.31
C PHE A 151 14.18 19.92 -1.89
N LEU A 152 15.07 19.90 -0.90
CA LEU A 152 15.73 18.68 -0.43
C LEU A 152 14.72 17.59 -0.05
N PRO A 153 13.75 17.82 0.86
CA PRO A 153 12.76 16.80 1.21
C PRO A 153 11.97 16.29 0.00
N SER A 154 11.65 17.16 -0.97
CA SER A 154 10.86 16.77 -2.14
C SER A 154 11.62 15.89 -3.13
N VAL A 155 12.95 16.02 -3.22
CA VAL A 155 13.78 15.19 -4.08
C VAL A 155 14.32 13.96 -3.35
N THR A 156 14.53 14.03 -2.04
CA THR A 156 15.06 12.92 -1.22
C THR A 156 13.99 11.91 -0.80
N TYR A 157 12.73 12.33 -0.68
CA TYR A 157 11.63 11.45 -0.29
C TYR A 157 11.55 10.16 -1.14
N PRO A 158 11.65 10.20 -2.49
CA PRO A 158 11.64 8.98 -3.29
C PRO A 158 12.92 8.12 -3.19
N PHE A 159 14.06 8.70 -2.78
CA PHE A 159 15.35 8.00 -2.70
C PHE A 159 15.49 7.08 -1.49
N LEU A 160 14.81 7.38 -0.37
CA LEU A 160 14.78 6.52 0.83
C LEU A 160 14.23 5.11 0.56
N HIS A 161 13.66 4.90 -0.62
CA HIS A 161 13.05 3.66 -1.04
C HIS A 161 13.80 2.92 -2.17
N ALA A 162 14.95 3.43 -2.63
CA ALA A 162 15.84 2.69 -3.50
C ALA A 162 16.79 1.84 -2.63
N PRO A 163 16.96 0.53 -2.88
CA PRO A 163 18.07 -0.18 -2.27
C PRO A 163 19.35 0.54 -2.69
N SER A 164 20.16 0.90 -1.68
CA SER A 164 21.48 1.50 -1.77
C SER A 164 22.11 1.32 -3.16
N LEU A 165 22.33 2.43 -3.88
CA LEU A 165 23.30 2.48 -4.98
C LEU A 165 24.70 2.25 -4.38
N ARG A 166 24.99 1.02 -3.97
CA ARG A 166 26.33 0.59 -3.64
C ARG A 166 27.00 0.35 -4.99
N ASN A 167 27.93 1.24 -5.31
CA ASN A 167 28.79 1.12 -6.47
C ASN A 167 29.38 -0.28 -6.54
N ASN A 168 29.35 -0.84 -7.75
CA ASN A 168 29.95 -2.10 -8.13
C ASN A 168 31.48 -2.01 -8.01
N SER A 169 31.99 -2.21 -6.79
CA SER A 169 33.41 -2.46 -6.55
C SER A 169 33.55 -3.13 -5.19
N GLY A 170 33.22 -4.42 -5.13
CA GLY A 170 33.40 -5.21 -3.92
C GLY A 170 32.66 -6.52 -4.03
N ASN A 171 33.44 -7.60 -4.16
CA ASN A 171 32.98 -8.96 -3.98
C ASN A 171 32.13 -9.07 -2.70
N CYS A 172 30.81 -9.15 -2.85
CA CYS A 172 29.91 -9.56 -1.78
C CYS A 172 29.04 -10.68 -2.33
N THR A 173 29.53 -11.90 -2.14
CA THR A 173 28.74 -13.12 -2.14
C THR A 173 27.73 -13.08 -0.99
N THR A 174 26.71 -12.24 -1.09
CA THR A 174 25.44 -12.59 -0.47
C THR A 174 24.86 -13.68 -1.36
N LYS A 175 25.12 -14.93 -1.00
CA LYS A 175 24.36 -16.07 -1.51
C LYS A 175 22.89 -15.72 -1.30
N LEU A 176 22.21 -15.35 -2.38
CA LEU A 176 20.77 -15.48 -2.42
C LEU A 176 20.50 -16.95 -2.10
N PRO A 177 19.67 -17.28 -1.10
CA PRO A 177 19.29 -18.66 -0.89
C PRO A 177 18.73 -19.21 -2.21
N ASP A 178 19.04 -20.47 -2.53
CA ASP A 178 18.62 -21.21 -3.74
C ASP A 178 17.09 -21.48 -3.76
N TYR A 179 16.30 -20.46 -3.45
CA TYR A 179 14.85 -20.50 -3.36
C TYR A 179 14.24 -19.68 -4.49
N SER A 180 13.27 -20.29 -5.16
CA SER A 180 12.37 -19.64 -6.12
C SER A 180 11.45 -18.65 -5.39
N SER A 181 12.00 -17.52 -4.96
CA SER A 181 11.21 -16.43 -4.36
C SER A 181 10.35 -15.80 -5.45
N THR A 182 9.17 -16.35 -5.66
CA THR A 182 8.14 -15.75 -6.48
C THR A 182 7.38 -14.80 -5.58
N ASP A 183 7.45 -13.49 -5.85
CA ASP A 183 6.79 -12.45 -5.07
C ASP A 183 5.72 -11.77 -5.93
N TRP A 184 4.44 -11.83 -5.56
CA TRP A 184 3.43 -10.96 -6.19
C TRP A 184 2.96 -9.87 -5.24
N VAL A 185 2.56 -8.72 -5.79
CA VAL A 185 2.01 -7.63 -4.97
C VAL A 185 0.75 -7.06 -5.61
N ILE A 186 -0.40 -7.26 -4.96
CA ILE A 186 -1.67 -6.61 -5.29
C ILE A 186 -1.75 -5.32 -4.49
N HIS A 187 -2.02 -4.22 -5.19
CA HIS A 187 -2.33 -2.94 -4.57
C HIS A 187 -3.82 -2.67 -4.64
N LYS A 188 -4.40 -2.36 -3.48
CA LYS A 188 -5.83 -2.12 -3.29
C LYS A 188 -6.02 -0.67 -2.89
N LYS A 189 -7.01 -0.01 -3.50
CA LYS A 189 -7.38 1.37 -3.21
C LYS A 189 -8.85 1.44 -2.83
N ASN A 190 -9.15 2.08 -1.70
CA ASN A 190 -10.50 2.23 -1.17
C ASN A 190 -11.12 3.58 -1.61
N GLN A 191 -12.38 3.60 -2.06
CA GLN A 191 -13.14 4.84 -2.24
C GLN A 191 -13.84 5.21 -0.92
N SER A 192 -13.22 6.06 -0.11
CA SER A 192 -13.83 6.59 1.13
C SER A 192 -14.72 7.83 0.90
N SER A 193 -14.93 8.28 -0.34
CA SER A 193 -15.57 9.58 -0.62
C SER A 193 -17.09 9.61 -0.42
N SER A 194 -17.77 8.48 -0.21
CA SER A 194 -19.23 8.41 -0.03
C SER A 194 -19.71 8.54 1.42
N ILE A 195 -18.81 8.46 2.42
CA ILE A 195 -19.19 8.47 3.84
C ILE A 195 -19.70 9.86 4.29
N TRP A 196 -19.37 10.93 3.55
CA TRP A 196 -19.81 12.29 3.88
C TRP A 196 -21.15 12.71 3.24
N SER A 197 -21.73 11.90 2.35
CA SER A 197 -23.00 12.23 1.68
C SER A 197 -24.22 11.50 2.23
N THR A 198 -24.06 10.66 3.26
CA THR A 198 -25.13 9.84 3.86
C THR A 198 -25.34 10.11 5.36
N LEU A 199 -25.03 11.32 5.84
CA LEU A 199 -25.56 11.78 7.12
C LEU A 199 -26.97 12.37 6.91
N PRO A 200 -27.99 11.92 7.66
CA PRO A 200 -29.30 12.54 7.59
C PRO A 200 -29.19 14.03 7.98
N PRO A 201 -30.03 14.92 7.41
CA PRO A 201 -30.03 16.33 7.76
C PRO A 201 -30.18 16.49 9.28
N ARG A 202 -29.49 17.49 9.85
CA ARG A 202 -29.39 17.74 11.30
C ARG A 202 -30.73 17.84 12.04
N SER A 203 -31.84 17.96 11.31
CA SER A 203 -33.22 17.91 11.80
C SER A 203 -33.70 16.53 12.27
N GLU A 204 -33.02 15.44 11.89
CA GLU A 204 -33.44 14.06 12.20
C GLU A 204 -32.58 13.37 13.28
N LEU A 205 -31.58 14.06 13.82
CA LEU A 205 -30.79 13.52 14.93
C LEU A 205 -31.61 13.58 16.24
N PRO A 206 -31.64 12.51 17.05
CA PRO A 206 -32.24 12.56 18.37
C PRO A 206 -31.55 13.64 19.22
N PRO A 207 -32.29 14.34 20.10
CA PRO A 207 -31.70 15.38 20.95
C PRO A 207 -30.56 14.78 21.79
N PRO A 208 -29.48 15.54 22.01
CA PRO A 208 -28.35 15.04 22.78
C PRO A 208 -28.81 14.60 24.17
N ILE A 209 -28.49 13.35 24.52
CA ILE A 209 -28.72 12.78 25.84
C ILE A 209 -28.07 13.74 26.85
N ARG A 210 -28.90 14.45 27.63
CA ARG A 210 -28.42 15.23 28.77
C ARG A 210 -27.66 14.25 29.66
N ARG A 211 -26.33 14.42 29.77
CA ARG A 211 -25.50 13.67 30.73
C ARG A 211 -26.19 13.75 32.10
N ALA A 212 -26.64 12.60 32.60
CA ALA A 212 -27.10 12.50 33.97
C ALA A 212 -25.96 12.95 34.89
N ARG A 213 -26.26 13.91 35.75
CA ARG A 213 -25.32 14.42 36.76
C ARG A 213 -25.10 13.29 37.76
N LEU A 214 -23.88 12.75 37.83
CA LEU A 214 -23.53 11.77 38.86
C LEU A 214 -23.72 12.41 40.25
N PRO A 215 -24.34 11.71 41.22
CA PRO A 215 -24.45 12.23 42.58
C PRO A 215 -23.08 12.25 43.27
N PRO A 216 -22.84 13.19 44.20
CA PRO A 216 -21.54 13.36 44.84
C PRO A 216 -21.22 12.20 45.79
N SER A 217 -19.93 11.89 45.84
CA SER A 217 -19.26 10.93 46.70
C SER A 217 -19.66 11.00 48.17
N GLY A 218 -20.13 9.89 48.73
CA GLY A 218 -20.25 9.74 50.17
C GLY A 218 -21.16 8.58 50.57
N THR A 219 -20.57 7.39 50.73
CA THR A 219 -20.82 6.35 51.76
C THR A 219 -20.38 4.99 51.19
N TYR A 220 -19.21 4.51 51.61
CA TYR A 220 -18.81 3.12 51.41
C TYR A 220 -19.59 2.23 52.41
N PRO A 221 -20.26 1.16 51.99
CA PRO A 221 -20.81 0.18 52.93
C PRO A 221 -19.67 -0.64 53.57
N GLN A 222 -19.68 -0.73 54.90
CA GLN A 222 -18.76 -1.58 55.66
C GLN A 222 -18.99 -3.07 55.35
N ALA A 223 -17.89 -3.83 55.32
CA ALA A 223 -17.90 -5.28 55.16
C ALA A 223 -18.62 -5.96 56.35
N PRO A 224 -19.42 -7.00 56.12
CA PRO A 224 -20.12 -7.70 57.20
C PRO A 224 -19.12 -8.49 58.05
N GLN A 225 -19.20 -8.30 59.36
CA GLN A 225 -18.54 -9.18 60.34
C GLN A 225 -19.36 -10.46 60.49
N ASP A 226 -18.71 -11.61 60.32
CA ASP A 226 -19.25 -12.93 60.65
C ASP A 226 -19.46 -13.06 62.17
N PRO A 227 -20.60 -13.63 62.61
CA PRO A 227 -20.64 -14.26 63.92
C PRO A 227 -21.23 -15.68 63.85
N PHE A 228 -20.55 -16.59 64.55
CA PHE A 228 -20.89 -17.99 64.85
C PHE A 228 -20.58 -19.02 63.72
N GLY A 229 -19.76 -20.04 63.90
CA GLY A 229 -19.31 -20.72 65.12
C GLY A 229 -19.99 -22.08 65.29
N ARG A 230 -19.64 -23.07 64.46
CA ARG A 230 -19.47 -24.48 64.81
C ARG A 230 -18.88 -25.27 63.65
#